data_AF-A0A812QDM6-F1
#
_entry.id   AF-A0A812QDM6-F1
#
_cell.length_a   1.000
_cell.length_b   1.000
_cell.length_c   1.000
_cell.angle_alpha   90.00
_cell.angle_beta   90.00
_cell.angle_gamma   90.00
#
_symmetry.space_group_name_H-M   'P 1'
#
loop_
_entity.id
_entity.type
_entity.pdbx_description
1 polymer ?
#
loop_
_entity_poly.entity_id
_entity_poly.type
_entity_poly.pdbx_seq_one_letter_code
_entity_poly.pdbx_strand_id
1 'polypeptide(L)'
;ASSVMAMLESTPWRRAAYYRPRCIVRLQLEQRGCVEASVLAEWWLQQAKGHAIEEFLQSLAGDRVELAEDFGLYWRFRLPRSGLSLPQLFQQLEENSARLGMDEYTVSQATLEQIFNSITEGVDASSAQ
;
A
#
# COMPACT_ATOMS: atom_id res chain seq x y z
N ALA A 1 -10.71 -23.74 0.33
CA ALA A 1 -10.12 -22.81 -0.66
C ALA A 1 -11.16 -22.11 -1.56
N SER A 2 -12.21 -22.79 -2.05
CA SER A 2 -13.14 -22.25 -3.07
C SER A 2 -13.89 -20.97 -2.69
N SER A 3 -14.37 -20.82 -1.44
CA SER A 3 -15.14 -19.63 -1.02
C SER A 3 -14.28 -18.36 -0.86
N VAL A 4 -13.09 -18.49 -0.26
CA VAL A 4 -12.19 -17.35 -0.05
C VAL A 4 -11.62 -16.85 -1.37
N MET A 5 -11.25 -17.74 -2.30
CA MET A 5 -10.77 -17.33 -3.61
C MET A 5 -11.85 -16.60 -4.41
N ALA A 6 -13.09 -17.10 -4.42
CA ALA A 6 -14.22 -16.40 -5.07
C ALA A 6 -14.43 -14.99 -4.49
N MET A 7 -14.29 -14.82 -3.17
CA MET A 7 -14.34 -13.52 -2.51
C MET A 7 -13.19 -12.60 -2.95
N LEU A 8 -11.96 -13.11 -3.05
CA LEU A 8 -10.80 -12.32 -3.48
C LEU A 8 -10.85 -11.91 -4.95
N GLU A 9 -11.49 -12.73 -5.80
CA GLU A 9 -11.62 -12.47 -7.23
C GLU A 9 -12.69 -11.42 -7.58
N SER A 10 -13.55 -11.06 -6.62
CA SER A 10 -14.64 -10.09 -6.82
C SER A 10 -14.16 -8.66 -7.11
N THR A 11 -12.97 -8.26 -6.65
CA THR A 11 -12.39 -6.94 -6.96
C THR A 11 -10.89 -7.04 -7.28
N PRO A 12 -10.39 -6.25 -8.26
CA PRO A 12 -8.98 -6.30 -8.66
C PRO A 12 -7.99 -6.03 -7.51
N TRP A 13 -8.30 -5.06 -6.64
CA TRP A 13 -7.42 -4.69 -5.54
C TRP A 13 -7.26 -5.80 -4.48
N ARG A 14 -8.32 -6.60 -4.23
CA ARG A 14 -8.28 -7.71 -3.27
C ARG A 14 -7.33 -8.80 -3.75
N ARG A 15 -7.42 -9.12 -5.05
CA ARG A 15 -6.50 -10.04 -5.69
C ARG A 15 -5.07 -9.52 -5.60
N ALA A 16 -4.84 -8.24 -5.93
CA ALA A 16 -3.51 -7.64 -5.82
C ALA A 16 -2.95 -7.73 -4.39
N ALA A 17 -3.73 -7.33 -3.39
CA ALA A 17 -3.36 -7.39 -1.98
C ALA A 17 -3.05 -8.82 -1.51
N TYR A 18 -3.81 -9.82 -1.97
CA TYR A 18 -3.57 -11.22 -1.65
C TYR A 18 -2.24 -11.75 -2.17
N TYR A 19 -1.80 -11.27 -3.34
CA TYR A 19 -0.54 -11.71 -3.94
C TYR A 19 0.70 -10.94 -3.47
N ARG A 20 0.54 -9.88 -2.67
CA ARG A 20 1.66 -9.13 -2.09
C ARG A 20 2.58 -10.05 -1.25
N PRO A 21 3.89 -9.75 -1.17
CA PRO A 21 4.78 -10.42 -0.24
C PRO A 21 4.22 -10.38 1.19
N ARG A 22 4.39 -11.46 1.95
CA ARG A 22 4.00 -11.55 3.37
C ARG A 22 2.49 -11.41 3.65
N CYS A 23 1.61 -11.62 2.67
CA CYS A 23 0.16 -11.67 2.90
C CYS A 23 -0.19 -12.80 3.89
N ILE A 24 -0.63 -12.44 5.11
CA ILE A 24 -0.91 -13.42 6.18
C ILE A 24 -2.03 -14.38 5.81
N VAL A 25 -3.05 -13.91 5.10
CA VAL A 25 -4.16 -14.75 4.62
C VAL A 25 -3.66 -15.81 3.65
N ARG A 26 -2.82 -15.42 2.68
CA ARG A 26 -2.21 -16.38 1.74
C ARG A 26 -1.33 -17.39 2.46
N LEU A 27 -0.46 -16.92 3.35
CA LEU A 27 0.45 -17.79 4.12
C LEU A 27 -0.33 -18.83 4.95
N GLN A 28 -1.40 -18.44 5.64
CA GLN A 28 -2.21 -19.40 6.40
C GLN A 28 -2.93 -20.39 5.48
N LEU A 29 -3.49 -19.94 4.36
CA LEU A 29 -4.15 -20.83 3.40
C LEU A 29 -3.17 -21.84 2.80
N GLU A 30 -1.95 -21.42 2.44
CA GLU A 30 -0.92 -22.30 1.89
C GLU A 30 -0.40 -23.31 2.92
N GLN A 31 -0.25 -22.89 4.19
CA GLN A 31 0.30 -23.75 5.25
C GLN A 31 -0.74 -24.69 5.88
N ARG A 32 -1.97 -24.22 6.07
CA ARG A 32 -3.01 -24.90 6.88
C ARG A 32 -4.25 -25.29 6.07
N GLY A 33 -4.43 -24.74 4.86
CA GLY A 33 -5.64 -24.92 4.06
C GLY A 33 -6.84 -24.09 4.53
N CYS A 34 -6.69 -23.34 5.62
CA CYS A 34 -7.71 -22.48 6.22
C CYS A 34 -7.09 -21.18 6.74
N VAL A 35 -7.93 -20.19 7.00
CA VAL A 35 -7.57 -18.92 7.65
C VAL A 35 -8.57 -18.66 8.76
N GLU A 36 -8.11 -18.13 9.88
CA GLU A 36 -9.02 -17.73 10.95
C GLU A 36 -9.88 -16.54 10.52
N ALA A 37 -11.14 -16.52 10.95
CA ALA A 37 -12.08 -15.47 10.57
C ALA A 37 -11.63 -14.08 11.05
N SER A 38 -11.02 -14.00 12.23
CA SER A 38 -10.43 -12.77 12.78
C SER A 38 -9.30 -12.26 11.89
N VAL A 39 -8.34 -13.12 11.56
CA VAL A 39 -7.19 -12.79 10.68
C VAL A 39 -7.66 -12.31 9.32
N LEU A 40 -8.66 -12.99 8.74
CA LEU A 40 -9.24 -12.58 7.47
C LEU A 40 -9.94 -11.22 7.57
N ALA A 41 -10.70 -10.98 8.64
CA ALA A 41 -11.43 -9.71 8.85
C ALA A 41 -10.47 -8.54 9.10
N GLU A 42 -9.46 -8.73 9.94
CA GLU A 42 -8.42 -7.73 10.22
C GLU A 42 -7.66 -7.35 8.94
N TRP A 43 -7.16 -8.36 8.22
CA TRP A 43 -6.49 -8.14 6.94
C TRP A 43 -7.41 -7.41 5.96
N TRP A 44 -8.68 -7.80 5.88
CA TRP A 44 -9.63 -7.18 4.96
C TRP A 44 -9.84 -5.69 5.26
N LEU A 45 -10.10 -5.35 6.52
CA LEU A 45 -10.32 -3.96 6.95
C LEU A 45 -9.08 -3.11 6.71
N GLN A 46 -7.89 -3.65 7.02
CA GLN A 46 -6.61 -3.00 6.74
C GLN A 46 -6.47 -2.71 5.25
N GLN A 47 -6.60 -3.72 4.39
CA GLN A 47 -6.39 -3.57 2.95
C GLN A 47 -7.44 -2.68 2.29
N ALA A 48 -8.69 -2.71 2.76
CA ALA A 48 -9.74 -1.81 2.29
C ALA A 48 -9.43 -0.35 2.60
N LYS A 49 -8.91 -0.05 3.80
CA LYS A 49 -8.50 1.30 4.19
C LYS A 49 -7.30 1.79 3.35
N GLY A 50 -6.27 0.96 3.20
CA GLY A 50 -5.13 1.28 2.35
C GLY A 50 -5.53 1.55 0.91
N HIS A 51 -6.46 0.76 0.36
CA HIS A 51 -6.98 0.97 -0.99
C HIS A 51 -7.80 2.27 -1.13
N ALA A 52 -8.64 2.62 -0.15
CA ALA A 52 -9.37 3.89 -0.16
C ALA A 52 -8.43 5.11 -0.14
N ILE A 53 -7.32 5.02 0.59
CA ILE A 53 -6.27 6.06 0.59
C ILE A 53 -5.56 6.10 -0.76
N GLU A 54 -5.24 4.95 -1.35
CA GLU A 54 -4.64 4.85 -2.68
C GLU A 54 -5.52 5.51 -3.75
N GLU A 55 -6.81 5.20 -3.80
CA GLU A 55 -7.78 5.82 -4.72
C GLU A 55 -7.87 7.34 -4.52
N PHE A 56 -7.87 7.79 -3.26
CA PHE A 56 -7.86 9.22 -2.95
C PHE A 56 -6.60 9.90 -3.49
N LEU A 57 -5.42 9.34 -3.23
CA LEU A 57 -4.16 9.90 -3.74
C LEU A 57 -4.10 9.88 -5.27
N GLN A 58 -4.63 8.84 -5.92
CA GLN A 58 -4.73 8.77 -7.37
C GLN A 58 -5.63 9.89 -7.93
N SER A 59 -6.71 10.24 -7.22
CA SER A 59 -7.57 11.37 -7.60
C SER A 59 -6.87 12.74 -7.54
N LEU A 60 -5.83 12.87 -6.70
CA LEU A 60 -5.06 14.11 -6.52
C LEU A 60 -3.83 14.20 -7.42
N ALA A 61 -3.08 13.09 -7.57
CA ALA A 61 -1.75 13.06 -8.17
C ALA A 61 -1.67 12.21 -9.45
N GLY A 62 -2.77 11.58 -9.86
CA GLY A 62 -2.87 10.74 -11.05
C GLY A 62 -2.62 9.26 -10.80
N ASP A 63 -2.67 8.47 -11.88
CA ASP A 63 -2.56 7.01 -11.89
C ASP A 63 -1.16 6.45 -11.54
N ARG A 64 -0.14 7.31 -11.48
CA ARG A 64 1.24 6.94 -11.14
C ARG A 64 1.54 6.91 -9.64
N VAL A 65 0.51 6.95 -8.79
CA VAL A 65 0.67 6.69 -7.35
C VAL A 65 1.00 5.21 -7.14
N GLU A 66 2.07 4.95 -6.40
CA GLU A 66 2.56 3.61 -6.15
C GLU A 66 2.61 3.31 -4.66
N LEU A 67 2.06 2.17 -4.25
CA LEU A 67 2.24 1.66 -2.90
C LEU A 67 3.64 1.05 -2.74
N ALA A 68 4.52 1.74 -2.02
CA ALA A 68 5.87 1.29 -1.73
C ALA A 68 5.95 0.35 -0.53
N GLU A 69 5.16 0.60 0.52
CA GLU A 69 5.09 -0.26 1.71
C GLU A 69 3.66 -0.40 2.22
N ASP A 70 3.36 -1.59 2.72
CA ASP A 70 2.10 -1.98 3.36
C ASP A 70 2.43 -2.92 4.52
N PHE A 71 2.31 -2.41 5.74
CA PHE A 71 2.62 -3.16 6.95
C PHE A 71 1.69 -2.74 8.10
N GLY A 72 0.81 -3.63 8.51
CA GLY A 72 -0.20 -3.32 9.52
C GLY A 72 -1.01 -2.08 9.12
N LEU A 73 -1.13 -1.11 10.02
CA LEU A 73 -1.88 0.14 9.77
C LEU A 73 -1.02 1.24 9.12
N TYR A 74 0.13 0.89 8.56
CA TYR A 74 1.06 1.81 7.92
C TYR A 74 1.14 1.56 6.41
N TRP A 75 0.94 2.62 5.63
CA TRP A 75 1.09 2.62 4.18
C TRP A 75 2.03 3.73 3.74
N ARG A 76 2.96 3.40 2.84
CA ARG A 76 3.84 4.39 2.21
C ARG A 76 3.55 4.45 0.73
N PHE A 77 3.14 5.63 0.27
CA PHE A 77 2.86 5.90 -1.13
C PHE A 77 3.94 6.77 -1.75
N ARG A 78 4.37 6.41 -2.96
CA ARG A 78 5.18 7.27 -3.83
C ARG A 78 4.23 8.00 -4.78
N LEU A 79 4.30 9.32 -4.74
CA LEU A 79 3.55 10.19 -5.64
C LEU A 79 4.46 10.67 -6.77
N PRO A 80 3.98 10.74 -8.02
CA PRO A 80 4.74 11.34 -9.11
C PRO A 80 4.97 12.83 -8.82
N ARG A 81 6.05 13.41 -9.36
CA ARG A 81 6.17 14.88 -9.48
C ARG A 81 5.10 15.36 -10.46
N SER A 82 3.93 15.66 -9.93
CA SER A 82 2.77 16.18 -10.65
C SER A 82 2.65 17.69 -10.46
N GLY A 83 1.65 18.31 -11.09
CA GLY A 83 1.31 19.72 -10.90
C GLY A 83 0.70 20.04 -9.53
N LEU A 84 0.55 19.05 -8.64
CA LEU A 84 0.05 19.25 -7.28
C LEU A 84 1.15 19.86 -6.40
N SER A 85 0.91 21.06 -5.89
CA SER A 85 1.84 21.69 -4.95
C SER A 85 1.77 21.03 -3.57
N LEU A 86 2.88 21.04 -2.82
CA LEU A 86 2.92 20.51 -1.45
C LEU A 86 1.84 21.15 -0.54
N PRO A 87 1.61 22.48 -0.54
CA PRO A 87 0.53 23.06 0.26
C PRO A 87 -0.86 22.53 -0.09
N GLN A 88 -1.15 22.32 -1.38
CA GLN A 88 -2.41 21.74 -1.82
C GLN A 88 -2.55 20.29 -1.35
N LEU A 89 -1.46 19.50 -1.43
CA LEU A 89 -1.46 18.13 -0.92
C LEU A 89 -1.75 18.09 0.59
N PHE A 90 -1.07 18.93 1.38
CA PHE A 90 -1.33 19.02 2.83
C PHE A 90 -2.77 19.41 3.12
N GLN A 91 -3.29 20.44 2.45
CA GLN A 91 -4.68 20.86 2.62
C GLN A 91 -5.65 19.70 2.33
N GLN A 92 -5.46 18.99 1.22
CA GLN A 92 -6.33 17.87 0.85
C GLN A 92 -6.24 16.71 1.84
N LEU A 93 -5.05 16.41 2.37
CA LEU A 93 -4.86 15.36 3.38
C LEU A 93 -5.55 15.72 4.70
N GLU A 94 -5.40 16.96 5.17
CA GLU A 94 -6.06 17.44 6.39
C GLU A 94 -7.58 17.41 6.27
N GLU A 95 -8.14 17.93 5.17
CA GLU A 95 -9.59 17.98 4.93
C GLU A 95 -10.23 16.58 4.83
N ASN A 96 -9.46 15.56 4.49
CA ASN A 96 -9.95 14.20 4.25
C ASN A 96 -9.45 13.17 5.28
N SER A 97 -8.60 13.55 6.23
CA SER A 97 -7.99 12.64 7.21
C SER A 97 -9.03 11.84 7.98
N ALA A 98 -10.00 12.52 8.60
CA ALA A 98 -11.08 11.90 9.34
C ALA A 98 -11.97 11.01 8.45
N ARG A 99 -12.26 11.43 7.22
CA ARG A 99 -13.07 10.67 6.25
C ARG A 99 -12.38 9.38 5.82
N LEU A 100 -11.06 9.40 5.69
CA LEU A 100 -10.22 8.26 5.34
C LEU A 100 -9.79 7.44 6.57
N GLY A 101 -10.17 7.90 7.77
CA GLY A 101 -9.79 7.30 9.05
C GLY A 101 -8.29 7.36 9.33
N MET A 102 -7.55 8.31 8.76
CA MET A 102 -6.12 8.46 9.02
C MET A 102 -5.90 9.09 10.40
N ASP A 103 -5.12 8.43 11.26
CA ASP A 103 -4.75 8.96 12.57
C ASP A 103 -3.60 9.96 12.47
N GLU A 104 -2.62 9.66 11.61
CA GLU A 104 -1.45 10.48 11.35
C GLU A 104 -0.98 10.26 9.90
N TYR A 105 -0.35 11.28 9.32
CA TYR A 105 0.35 11.15 8.05
C TYR A 105 1.66 11.96 8.07
N THR A 106 2.63 11.50 7.26
CA THR A 106 3.88 12.23 7.02
C THR A 106 4.08 12.37 5.52
N VAL A 107 4.51 13.55 5.08
CA VAL A 107 4.95 13.78 3.70
C VAL A 107 6.44 14.06 3.71
N SER A 108 7.21 13.25 2.98
CA SER A 108 8.64 13.47 2.79
C SER A 108 8.97 13.57 1.31
N GLN A 109 9.90 14.47 0.98
CA GLN A 109 10.50 14.53 -0.35
C GLN A 109 11.82 13.77 -0.32
N ALA A 110 12.03 12.85 -1.25
CA ALA A 110 13.31 12.18 -1.39
C ALA A 110 14.42 13.20 -1.67
N THR A 111 15.48 13.18 -0.86
CA THR A 111 16.69 13.97 -1.11
C THR A 111 17.53 13.32 -2.20
N LEU A 112 18.47 14.07 -2.80
CA LEU A 112 19.42 13.50 -3.77
C LEU A 112 20.24 12.34 -3.17
N GLU A 113 20.59 12.44 -1.89
CA GLU A 113 21.29 11.40 -1.15
C GLU A 113 20.44 10.12 -1.03
N GLN A 114 19.16 10.23 -0.70
CA GLN A 114 18.25 9.08 -0.64
C GLN A 114 18.03 8.43 -2.02
N ILE A 115 17.97 9.23 -3.09
CA ILE A 115 17.92 8.71 -4.47
C ILE A 115 19.21 7.95 -4.78
N PHE A 116 20.37 8.54 -4.46
CA PHE A 116 21.67 7.93 -4.74
C PHE A 116 21.85 6.61 -3.96
N ASN A 117 21.48 6.58 -2.69
CA ASN A 117 21.53 5.37 -1.87
C ASN A 117 20.60 4.27 -2.43
N SER A 118 19.37 4.61 -2.83
CA SER A 118 18.44 3.63 -3.43
C SER A 118 18.93 3.03 -4.75
N ILE A 119 19.69 3.79 -5.55
CA ILE A 119 20.31 3.29 -6.78
C ILE A 119 21.45 2.34 -6.41
N THR A 120 22.25 2.68 -5.40
CA THR A 120 23.44 1.92 -5.01
C THR A 120 23.08 0.60 -4.32
N GLU A 121 22.03 0.60 -3.49
CA GLU A 121 21.45 -0.63 -2.89
C GLU A 121 20.97 -1.64 -3.95
N GLY A 122 20.55 -1.17 -5.13
CA GLY A 122 20.20 -2.03 -6.26
C GLY A 122 21.40 -2.55 -7.07
N VAL A 123 22.57 -1.90 -6.97
CA VAL A 123 23.79 -2.25 -7.72
C VAL A 123 24.58 -3.36 -7.01
N ASP A 124 24.48 -3.47 -5.69
CA ASP A 124 25.21 -4.48 -4.91
C ASP A 124 24.61 -5.89 -4.99
N ALA A 125 23.40 -6.06 -5.54
CA ALA A 125 22.76 -7.38 -5.71
C ALA A 125 23.20 -8.12 -7.00
N SER A 126 23.95 -7.49 -7.91
CA SER A 126 24.39 -8.11 -9.17
C SER A 126 25.89 -8.41 -9.23
N SER A 127 26.64 -8.18 -8.15
CA SER A 127 28.07 -8.47 -8.07
C SER A 127 28.42 -9.24 -6.80
N ALA A 128 27.79 -10.40 -6.65
CA ALA A 128 28.28 -11.50 -5.81
C ALA A 128 27.99 -12.83 -6.53
N GLN A 129 28.80 -13.12 -7.55
CA GLN A 129 29.05 -14.47 -8.08
C GLN A 129 30.52 -14.79 -7.88
#